data_AF-A0A3C0N0U9-F1
#
_entry.id   AF-A0A3C0N0U9-F1
#
_cell.length_a   1.000
_cell.length_b   1.000
_cell.length_c   1.000
_cell.angle_alpha   90.00
_cell.angle_beta   90.00
_cell.angle_gamma   90.00
#
_symmetry.space_group_name_H-M   'P 1'
#
loop_
_entity.id
_entity.type
_entity.pdbx_description
1 polymer ?
#
loop_
_entity_poly.entity_id
_entity_poly.type
_entity_poly.pdbx_seq_one_letter_code
_entity_poly.pdbx_strand_id
1 'polypeptide(L)'
;MAKHLQPKLVLWLNTALLSFSILLLLTSPSLAAQECKQAEIRSHIGQFKDNNLQQVARKVVVKCDTEAVVPLAEALSDRNSTIRAQAALTLGTMGWTARAAVSDLVEALDDSDTLVRSNAAQSIGKIGRAAQQQARTLSEVDLGAIQDLETLKKQLEQALSRLEKNKKDWTGKEQAQQELRLTRNALQTNLNYLKDQPLYQVIQWVLKNPWIWLVVAAGGYLSIFILRPLWLLQMDKVLQSQTVKIPVVDYQLPLQNVLIFRYRHRVLDAWVQEHLDSVKQEFVDENNRTVSDRKIHIPMPVVLDGKTLIPLPDANDNEPNAELEHKQLQRAIKEKVLKEGQQGQVRLLIQGEGGAGKTSLACQIAQWGMDKKLSNHAILPVLLEQELSEQEPLLDVIQGRLQDLTNAKEISSELLENLLRQKRILVIVDRLSEMGKATR
;
A
#
# COMPACT_ATOMS: atom_id res chain seq x y z
N MET A 1 29.34 -15.20 -2.11
CA MET A 1 28.64 -15.73 -3.30
C MET A 1 27.19 -15.21 -3.38
N ALA A 2 26.96 -13.89 -3.22
CA ALA A 2 25.61 -13.31 -3.19
C ALA A 2 25.62 -11.81 -3.61
N LYS A 3 26.24 -11.48 -4.75
CA LYS A 3 26.32 -10.10 -5.27
C LYS A 3 25.65 -9.87 -6.63
N HIS A 4 24.92 -10.84 -7.19
CA HIS A 4 24.36 -10.72 -8.55
C HIS A 4 22.83 -10.81 -8.69
N LEU A 5 22.05 -10.84 -7.59
CA LEU A 5 20.59 -11.01 -7.69
C LEU A 5 19.76 -9.72 -7.76
N GLN A 6 20.35 -8.54 -7.55
CA GLN A 6 19.58 -7.28 -7.47
C GLN A 6 19.17 -6.64 -8.81
N PRO A 7 19.94 -6.71 -9.93
CA PRO A 7 19.51 -6.05 -11.17
C PRO A 7 18.42 -6.84 -11.93
N LYS A 8 18.29 -8.15 -11.73
CA LYS A 8 17.31 -8.99 -12.44
C LYS A 8 15.88 -8.85 -11.89
N LEU A 9 15.73 -8.57 -10.59
CA LEU A 9 14.44 -8.41 -9.92
C LEU A 9 13.78 -7.05 -10.23
N VAL A 10 14.59 -5.99 -10.38
CA VAL A 10 14.10 -4.66 -10.80
C VAL A 10 13.69 -4.67 -12.27
N LEU A 11 14.42 -5.41 -13.11
CA LEU A 11 14.04 -5.61 -14.52
C LEU A 11 12.71 -6.36 -14.64
N TRP A 12 12.50 -7.42 -13.84
CA TRP A 12 11.26 -8.19 -13.83
C TRP A 12 10.04 -7.39 -13.35
N LEU A 13 10.19 -6.54 -12.33
CA LEU A 13 9.12 -5.66 -11.84
C LEU A 13 8.77 -4.55 -12.83
N ASN A 14 9.77 -3.96 -13.50
CA ASN A 14 9.52 -2.95 -14.52
C ASN A 14 8.98 -3.56 -15.82
N THR A 15 9.39 -4.77 -16.22
CA THR A 15 8.79 -5.47 -17.36
C THR A 15 7.39 -5.99 -17.05
N ALA A 16 7.08 -6.33 -15.79
CA ALA A 16 5.73 -6.70 -15.36
C ALA A 16 4.78 -5.48 -15.31
N LEU A 17 5.26 -4.30 -14.91
CA LEU A 17 4.48 -3.06 -14.93
C LEU A 17 4.30 -2.49 -16.35
N LEU A 18 5.32 -2.62 -17.21
CA LEU A 18 5.22 -2.30 -18.64
C LEU A 18 4.34 -3.30 -19.40
N SER A 19 4.39 -4.60 -19.08
CA SER A 19 3.48 -5.58 -19.67
C SER A 19 2.06 -5.38 -19.19
N PHE A 20 1.82 -5.01 -17.93
CA PHE A 20 0.48 -4.72 -17.42
C PHE A 20 -0.13 -3.45 -18.02
N SER A 21 0.69 -2.42 -18.28
CA SER A 21 0.25 -1.19 -18.96
C SER A 21 0.09 -1.36 -20.48
N ILE A 22 0.91 -2.18 -21.12
CA ILE A 22 0.74 -2.57 -22.54
C ILE A 22 -0.45 -3.53 -22.71
N LEU A 23 -0.74 -4.40 -21.73
CA LEU A 23 -1.95 -5.24 -21.72
C LEU A 23 -3.23 -4.41 -21.49
N LEU A 24 -3.14 -3.30 -20.73
CA LEU A 24 -4.24 -2.33 -20.59
C LEU A 24 -4.46 -1.47 -21.84
N LEU A 25 -3.45 -1.33 -22.70
CA LEU A 25 -3.52 -0.58 -23.96
C LEU A 25 -3.82 -1.46 -25.18
N LEU A 26 -3.70 -2.79 -25.07
CA LEU A 26 -4.03 -3.76 -26.13
C LEU A 26 -5.44 -4.36 -26.00
N THR A 27 -6.20 -3.99 -24.97
CA THR A 27 -7.66 -4.25 -24.90
C THR A 27 -8.46 -3.06 -25.41
N SER A 28 -8.02 -2.40 -26.49
CA SER A 28 -8.98 -1.71 -27.35
C SER A 28 -9.82 -2.78 -28.04
N PRO A 29 -11.15 -2.86 -27.83
CA PRO A 29 -11.95 -3.83 -28.55
C PRO A 29 -11.90 -3.50 -30.05
N SER A 30 -11.25 -4.38 -30.80
CA SER A 30 -11.27 -4.38 -32.25
C SER A 30 -12.71 -4.50 -32.74
N LEU A 31 -13.09 -3.58 -33.62
CA LEU A 31 -14.02 -3.73 -34.75
C LEU A 31 -15.36 -4.45 -34.49
N ALA A 32 -16.43 -3.65 -34.52
CA ALA A 32 -17.79 -4.03 -34.90
C ALA A 32 -18.62 -4.88 -33.91
N ALA A 33 -18.57 -4.57 -32.62
CA ALA A 33 -19.72 -4.87 -31.74
C ALA A 33 -20.80 -3.80 -31.99
N GLN A 34 -21.97 -4.22 -32.44
CA GLN A 34 -23.15 -3.34 -32.49
C GLN A 34 -23.48 -2.95 -31.04
N GLU A 35 -23.34 -1.67 -30.69
CA GLU A 35 -23.67 -1.15 -29.36
C GLU A 35 -25.14 -1.43 -29.06
N CYS A 36 -25.41 -2.36 -28.14
CA CYS A 36 -26.77 -2.74 -27.79
C CYS A 36 -27.38 -1.72 -26.82
N LYS A 37 -27.90 -0.62 -27.38
CA LYS A 37 -28.57 0.41 -26.56
C LYS A 37 -29.83 -0.16 -25.92
N GLN A 38 -30.04 0.13 -24.64
CA GLN A 38 -31.20 -0.31 -23.84
C GLN A 38 -32.56 -0.02 -24.53
N ALA A 39 -32.68 1.12 -25.21
CA ALA A 39 -33.90 1.47 -25.97
C ALA A 39 -34.14 0.55 -27.18
N GLU A 40 -33.09 0.10 -27.85
CA GLU A 40 -33.16 -0.82 -29.00
C GLU A 40 -33.54 -2.23 -28.53
N ILE A 41 -32.95 -2.69 -27.42
CA ILE A 41 -33.32 -3.96 -26.77
C ILE A 41 -34.81 -3.98 -26.43
N ARG A 42 -35.32 -2.92 -25.76
CA ARG A 42 -36.75 -2.82 -25.40
C ARG A 42 -37.66 -2.77 -26.63
N SER A 43 -37.25 -2.09 -27.69
CA SER A 43 -37.98 -2.08 -28.97
C SER A 43 -38.11 -3.49 -29.55
N HIS A 44 -37.01 -4.25 -29.60
CA HIS A 44 -37.04 -5.65 -30.06
C HIS A 44 -37.86 -6.55 -29.15
N ILE A 45 -37.81 -6.38 -27.82
CA ILE A 45 -38.68 -7.12 -26.90
C ILE A 45 -40.16 -6.83 -27.21
N GLY A 46 -40.51 -5.58 -27.54
CA GLY A 46 -41.87 -5.22 -27.97
C GLY A 46 -42.34 -5.92 -29.24
N GLN A 47 -41.42 -6.40 -30.08
CA GLN A 47 -41.70 -7.18 -31.29
C GLN A 47 -41.97 -8.67 -31.01
N PHE A 48 -41.80 -9.15 -29.77
CA PHE A 48 -42.07 -10.56 -29.43
C PHE A 48 -43.53 -10.99 -29.64
N LYS A 49 -44.47 -10.03 -29.67
CA LYS A 49 -45.89 -10.27 -29.97
C LYS A 49 -46.16 -10.52 -31.46
N ASP A 50 -45.24 -10.15 -32.35
CA ASP A 50 -45.40 -10.29 -33.80
C ASP A 50 -44.71 -11.58 -34.27
N ASN A 51 -45.48 -12.57 -34.71
CA ASN A 51 -44.97 -13.88 -35.14
C ASN A 51 -43.93 -13.79 -36.26
N ASN A 52 -43.98 -12.78 -37.14
CA ASN A 52 -43.03 -12.61 -38.24
C ASN A 52 -41.69 -12.05 -37.77
N LEU A 53 -41.71 -11.17 -36.75
CA LEU A 53 -40.52 -10.47 -36.24
C LEU A 53 -39.93 -11.13 -35.00
N GLN A 54 -40.70 -11.96 -34.30
CA GLN A 54 -40.34 -12.60 -33.04
C GLN A 54 -38.97 -13.29 -33.09
N GLN A 55 -38.69 -14.11 -34.11
CA GLN A 55 -37.42 -14.83 -34.21
C GLN A 55 -36.24 -13.90 -34.47
N VAL A 56 -36.44 -12.84 -35.26
CA VAL A 56 -35.41 -11.83 -35.55
C VAL A 56 -35.10 -11.05 -34.28
N ALA A 57 -36.14 -10.54 -33.62
CA ALA A 57 -36.03 -9.82 -32.36
C ALA A 57 -35.29 -10.64 -31.28
N ARG A 58 -35.65 -11.93 -31.11
CA ARG A 58 -34.99 -12.80 -30.13
C ARG A 58 -33.51 -12.98 -30.42
N LYS A 59 -33.13 -13.16 -31.69
CA LYS A 59 -31.71 -13.30 -32.08
C LYS A 59 -30.91 -12.04 -31.76
N VAL A 60 -31.47 -10.86 -32.04
CA VAL A 60 -30.82 -9.57 -31.73
C VAL A 60 -30.64 -9.43 -30.22
N VAL A 61 -31.70 -9.66 -29.45
CA VAL A 61 -31.66 -9.53 -27.99
C VAL A 61 -30.66 -10.51 -27.35
N VAL A 62 -30.59 -11.77 -27.81
CA VAL A 62 -29.61 -12.75 -27.31
C VAL A 62 -28.17 -12.32 -27.62
N LYS A 63 -27.93 -11.69 -28.78
CA LYS A 63 -26.59 -11.19 -29.16
C LYS A 63 -26.09 -10.07 -28.25
N CYS A 64 -27.00 -9.35 -27.58
CA CYS A 64 -26.65 -8.31 -26.60
C CYS A 64 -26.22 -8.86 -25.23
N ASP A 65 -26.24 -10.19 -25.04
CA ASP A 65 -25.72 -10.88 -23.86
C ASP A 65 -26.16 -10.25 -22.51
N THR A 66 -25.23 -9.84 -21.65
CA THR A 66 -25.55 -9.32 -20.30
C THR A 66 -26.46 -8.10 -20.29
N GLU A 67 -26.38 -7.23 -21.30
CA GLU A 67 -27.17 -5.99 -21.38
C GLU A 67 -28.66 -6.25 -21.60
N ALA A 68 -29.01 -7.42 -22.16
CA ALA A 68 -30.39 -7.83 -22.39
C ALA A 68 -31.07 -8.45 -21.17
N VAL A 69 -30.33 -8.89 -20.15
CA VAL A 69 -30.88 -9.64 -19.02
C VAL A 69 -31.91 -8.82 -18.24
N VAL A 70 -31.59 -7.56 -17.91
CA VAL A 70 -32.50 -6.70 -17.14
C VAL A 70 -33.78 -6.37 -17.92
N PRO A 71 -33.72 -5.88 -19.18
CA PRO A 71 -34.93 -5.66 -19.98
C PRO A 71 -35.79 -6.91 -20.17
N LEU A 72 -35.17 -8.08 -20.33
CA LEU A 72 -35.90 -9.34 -20.44
C LEU A 72 -36.57 -9.74 -19.13
N ALA A 73 -35.90 -9.52 -17.98
CA ALA A 73 -36.50 -9.75 -16.67
C ALA A 73 -37.71 -8.82 -16.44
N GLU A 74 -37.59 -7.53 -16.78
CA GLU A 74 -38.71 -6.58 -16.74
C GLU A 74 -39.89 -7.05 -17.61
N ALA A 75 -39.60 -7.59 -18.80
CA ALA A 75 -40.60 -8.07 -19.75
C ALA A 75 -41.36 -9.32 -19.29
N LEU A 76 -40.89 -10.02 -18.25
CA LEU A 76 -41.65 -11.08 -17.59
C LEU A 76 -42.90 -10.55 -16.87
N SER A 77 -43.04 -9.23 -16.70
CA SER A 77 -44.23 -8.58 -16.15
C SER A 77 -45.04 -7.81 -17.19
N ASP A 78 -44.77 -8.00 -18.50
CA ASP A 78 -45.50 -7.32 -19.56
C ASP A 78 -46.99 -7.70 -19.56
N ARG A 79 -47.86 -6.78 -19.98
CA ARG A 79 -49.32 -7.03 -20.06
C ARG A 79 -49.67 -8.13 -21.07
N ASN A 80 -48.89 -8.28 -22.13
CA ASN A 80 -49.09 -9.26 -23.18
C ASN A 80 -48.42 -10.60 -22.82
N SER A 81 -49.20 -11.68 -22.73
CA SER A 81 -48.68 -13.00 -22.34
C SER A 81 -47.70 -13.59 -23.36
N THR A 82 -47.80 -13.23 -24.64
CA THR A 82 -46.81 -13.62 -25.66
C THR A 82 -45.46 -12.98 -25.38
N ILE A 83 -45.41 -11.69 -25.01
CA ILE A 83 -44.16 -11.01 -24.64
C ILE A 83 -43.54 -11.68 -23.42
N ARG A 84 -44.34 -11.92 -22.35
CA ARG A 84 -43.87 -12.62 -21.14
C ARG A 84 -43.31 -14.01 -21.46
N ALA A 85 -44.03 -14.80 -22.26
CA ALA A 85 -43.64 -16.16 -22.61
C ALA A 85 -42.34 -16.17 -23.43
N GLN A 86 -42.17 -15.23 -24.35
CA GLN A 86 -40.96 -15.09 -25.14
C GLN A 86 -39.78 -14.52 -24.35
N ALA A 87 -40.03 -13.61 -23.41
CA ALA A 87 -39.01 -13.13 -22.49
C ALA A 87 -38.45 -14.29 -21.65
N ALA A 88 -39.33 -15.11 -21.06
CA ALA A 88 -38.93 -16.30 -20.31
C ALA A 88 -38.08 -17.24 -21.16
N LEU A 89 -38.58 -17.60 -22.35
CA LEU A 89 -37.86 -18.50 -23.26
C LEU A 89 -36.49 -17.93 -23.69
N THR A 90 -36.40 -16.62 -23.88
CA THR A 90 -35.18 -15.94 -24.32
C THR A 90 -34.12 -15.93 -23.21
N LEU A 91 -34.52 -15.67 -21.96
CA LEU A 91 -33.64 -15.83 -20.80
C LEU A 91 -33.10 -17.27 -20.70
N GLY A 92 -33.95 -18.27 -20.93
CA GLY A 92 -33.51 -19.67 -20.99
C GLY A 92 -32.51 -19.98 -22.09
N THR A 93 -32.60 -19.33 -23.26
CA THR A 93 -31.63 -19.50 -24.36
C THR A 93 -30.29 -18.83 -24.10
N MET A 94 -30.24 -17.80 -23.28
CA MET A 94 -28.99 -17.15 -22.87
C MET A 94 -28.17 -18.00 -21.88
N GLY A 95 -28.82 -18.94 -21.19
CA GLY A 95 -28.13 -19.85 -20.28
C GLY A 95 -27.53 -19.14 -19.07
N TRP A 96 -26.25 -19.39 -18.77
CA TRP A 96 -25.60 -18.89 -17.54
C TRP A 96 -25.60 -17.37 -17.42
N THR A 97 -25.50 -16.63 -18.54
CA THR A 97 -25.58 -15.16 -18.54
C THR A 97 -26.86 -14.65 -17.86
N ALA A 98 -27.99 -15.35 -18.05
CA ALA A 98 -29.30 -14.97 -17.50
C ALA A 98 -29.53 -15.40 -16.05
N ARG A 99 -28.53 -15.94 -15.33
CA ARG A 99 -28.66 -16.41 -13.94
C ARG A 99 -29.26 -15.38 -12.98
N ALA A 100 -29.01 -14.08 -13.19
CA ALA A 100 -29.55 -13.02 -12.35
C ALA A 100 -31.09 -12.90 -12.43
N ALA A 101 -31.69 -13.27 -13.57
CA ALA A 101 -33.13 -13.21 -13.82
C ALA A 101 -33.90 -14.46 -13.35
N VAL A 102 -33.21 -15.42 -12.71
CA VAL A 102 -33.87 -16.68 -12.30
C VAL A 102 -34.89 -16.44 -11.20
N SER A 103 -34.73 -15.43 -10.34
CA SER A 103 -35.77 -15.07 -9.37
C SER A 103 -37.06 -14.65 -10.06
N ASP A 104 -36.97 -13.84 -11.12
CA ASP A 104 -38.13 -13.39 -11.91
C ASP A 104 -38.78 -14.56 -12.65
N LEU A 105 -37.97 -15.48 -13.20
CA LEU A 105 -38.48 -16.73 -13.79
C LEU A 105 -39.21 -17.60 -12.76
N VAL A 106 -38.72 -17.65 -11.52
CA VAL A 106 -39.37 -18.38 -10.41
C VAL A 106 -40.72 -17.77 -10.07
N GLU A 107 -40.93 -16.46 -10.26
CA GLU A 107 -42.24 -15.79 -10.15
C GLU A 107 -43.15 -16.10 -11.34
N ALA A 108 -42.60 -16.12 -12.55
CA ALA A 108 -43.34 -16.49 -13.77
C ALA A 108 -43.89 -17.94 -13.76
N LEU A 109 -43.43 -18.80 -12.84
CA LEU A 109 -44.01 -20.13 -12.62
C LEU A 109 -45.47 -20.10 -12.15
N ASP A 110 -45.93 -18.98 -11.60
CA ASP A 110 -47.30 -18.78 -11.11
C ASP A 110 -48.16 -17.94 -12.06
N ASP A 111 -47.67 -17.62 -13.26
CA ASP A 111 -48.38 -16.82 -14.26
C ASP A 111 -49.75 -17.42 -14.60
N SER A 112 -50.71 -16.55 -14.92
CA SER A 112 -52.02 -16.91 -15.44
C SER A 112 -51.96 -17.78 -16.71
N ASP A 113 -51.02 -17.46 -17.61
CA ASP A 113 -50.87 -18.06 -18.93
C ASP A 113 -50.05 -19.35 -18.85
N THR A 114 -50.55 -20.42 -19.47
CA THR A 114 -49.92 -21.75 -19.46
C THR A 114 -48.57 -21.77 -20.16
N LEU A 115 -48.42 -21.02 -21.26
CA LEU A 115 -47.19 -20.95 -22.05
C LEU A 115 -46.09 -20.21 -21.30
N VAL A 116 -46.45 -19.16 -20.56
CA VAL A 116 -45.50 -18.44 -19.68
C VAL A 116 -44.95 -19.40 -18.63
N ARG A 117 -45.82 -20.14 -17.92
CA ARG A 117 -45.39 -21.10 -16.89
C ARG A 117 -44.49 -22.20 -17.45
N SER A 118 -44.84 -22.79 -18.58
CA SER A 118 -44.03 -23.85 -19.20
C SER A 118 -42.67 -23.31 -19.67
N ASN A 119 -42.64 -22.11 -20.26
CA ASN A 119 -41.39 -21.49 -20.70
C ASN A 119 -40.51 -21.08 -19.52
N ALA A 120 -41.08 -20.57 -18.43
CA ALA A 120 -40.35 -20.26 -17.22
C ALA A 120 -39.68 -21.52 -16.64
N ALA A 121 -40.44 -22.60 -16.46
CA ALA A 121 -39.92 -23.85 -15.92
C ALA A 121 -38.81 -24.46 -16.80
N GLN A 122 -39.01 -24.48 -18.13
CA GLN A 122 -37.99 -24.93 -19.07
C GLN A 122 -36.73 -24.05 -19.01
N SER A 123 -36.89 -22.74 -18.91
CA SER A 123 -35.78 -21.79 -18.92
C SER A 123 -34.93 -21.89 -17.67
N ILE A 124 -35.56 -22.06 -16.49
CA ILE A 124 -34.86 -22.36 -15.25
C ILE A 124 -34.03 -23.65 -15.39
N GLY A 125 -34.59 -24.70 -16.01
CA GLY A 125 -33.86 -25.95 -16.29
C GLY A 125 -32.64 -25.75 -17.21
N LYS A 126 -32.79 -24.98 -18.29
CA LYS A 126 -31.70 -24.63 -19.21
C LYS A 126 -30.58 -23.83 -18.53
N ILE A 127 -30.94 -22.83 -17.73
CA ILE A 127 -29.98 -22.03 -16.95
C ILE A 127 -29.27 -22.93 -15.93
N GLY A 128 -29.99 -23.83 -15.26
CA GLY A 128 -29.41 -24.83 -14.36
C GLY A 128 -28.39 -25.75 -15.04
N ARG A 129 -28.66 -26.20 -16.28
CA ARG A 129 -27.70 -26.98 -17.07
C ARG A 129 -26.47 -26.17 -17.46
N ALA A 130 -26.64 -24.92 -17.87
CA ALA A 130 -25.53 -24.02 -18.17
C ALA A 130 -24.66 -23.76 -16.92
N ALA A 131 -25.29 -23.61 -15.75
CA ALA A 131 -24.58 -23.47 -14.48
C ALA A 131 -23.77 -24.71 -14.09
N GLN A 132 -24.26 -25.91 -14.39
CA GLN A 132 -23.48 -27.13 -14.20
C GLN A 132 -22.25 -27.18 -15.09
N GLN A 133 -22.38 -26.73 -16.34
CA GLN A 133 -21.25 -26.62 -17.25
C GLN A 133 -20.24 -25.61 -16.72
N GLN A 134 -20.69 -24.42 -16.29
CA GLN A 134 -19.85 -23.42 -15.65
C GLN A 134 -19.11 -23.97 -14.42
N ALA A 135 -19.81 -24.73 -13.58
CA ALA A 135 -19.23 -25.35 -12.38
C ALA A 135 -18.13 -26.37 -12.71
N ARG A 136 -18.22 -27.05 -13.86
CA ARG A 136 -17.19 -28.01 -14.32
C ARG A 136 -15.99 -27.34 -14.99
N THR A 137 -16.18 -26.16 -15.58
CA THR A 137 -15.11 -25.41 -16.27
C THR A 137 -14.33 -24.48 -15.35
N LEU A 138 -14.81 -24.25 -14.11
CA LEU A 138 -14.09 -23.48 -13.10
C LEU A 138 -12.79 -24.20 -12.72
N SER A 139 -11.68 -23.79 -13.35
CA SER A 139 -10.33 -24.29 -13.09
C SER A 139 -9.65 -23.58 -11.92
N GLU A 140 -10.09 -22.36 -11.60
CA GLU A 140 -9.59 -21.54 -10.50
C GLU A 140 -10.69 -21.33 -9.45
N VAL A 141 -10.29 -21.16 -8.19
CA VAL A 141 -11.22 -20.86 -7.10
C VAL A 141 -11.70 -19.41 -7.23
N ASP A 142 -12.77 -19.23 -8.00
CA ASP A 142 -13.51 -17.97 -8.10
C ASP A 142 -14.63 -17.93 -7.06
N LEU A 143 -14.39 -17.20 -5.96
CA LEU A 143 -15.35 -17.02 -4.87
C LEU A 143 -16.69 -16.41 -5.35
N GLY A 144 -16.65 -15.50 -6.32
CA GLY A 144 -17.84 -14.86 -6.87
C GLY A 144 -18.68 -15.86 -7.65
N ALA A 145 -18.06 -16.58 -8.58
CA ALA A 145 -18.76 -17.61 -9.35
C ALA A 145 -19.33 -18.72 -8.47
N ILE A 146 -18.61 -19.16 -7.43
CA ILE A 146 -19.11 -20.14 -6.45
C ILE A 146 -20.34 -19.59 -5.72
N GLN A 147 -20.29 -18.35 -5.24
CA GLN A 147 -21.42 -17.69 -4.58
C GLN A 147 -22.65 -17.62 -5.50
N ASP A 148 -22.45 -17.29 -6.78
CA ASP A 148 -23.54 -17.23 -7.75
C ASP A 148 -24.14 -18.62 -8.03
N LEU A 149 -23.33 -19.66 -8.11
CA LEU A 149 -23.80 -21.05 -8.25
C LEU A 149 -24.63 -21.47 -7.02
N GLU A 150 -24.24 -21.05 -5.81
CA GLU A 150 -25.02 -21.28 -4.59
C GLU A 150 -26.36 -20.54 -4.61
N THR A 151 -26.37 -19.27 -5.02
CA THR A 151 -27.61 -18.49 -5.13
C THR A 151 -28.56 -19.12 -6.14
N LEU A 152 -28.06 -19.54 -7.30
CA LEU A 152 -28.84 -20.25 -8.31
C LEU A 152 -29.40 -21.56 -7.77
N LYS A 153 -28.58 -22.35 -7.07
CA LYS A 153 -29.04 -23.61 -6.45
C LYS A 153 -30.22 -23.35 -5.50
N LYS A 154 -30.15 -22.30 -4.68
CA LYS A 154 -31.25 -21.90 -3.79
C LYS A 154 -32.50 -21.48 -4.58
N GLN A 155 -32.34 -20.77 -5.70
CA GLN A 155 -33.46 -20.41 -6.58
C GLN A 155 -34.09 -21.64 -7.25
N LEU A 156 -33.30 -22.66 -7.62
CA LEU A 156 -33.81 -23.94 -8.14
C LEU A 156 -34.65 -24.68 -7.09
N GLU A 157 -34.23 -24.67 -5.83
CA GLU A 157 -35.01 -25.24 -4.71
C GLU A 157 -36.33 -24.48 -4.50
N GLN A 158 -36.30 -23.15 -4.62
CA GLN A 158 -37.50 -22.32 -4.59
C GLN A 158 -38.44 -22.62 -5.76
N ALA A 159 -37.91 -22.79 -6.98
CA ALA A 159 -38.66 -23.15 -8.18
C ALA A 159 -39.41 -24.49 -7.98
N LEU A 160 -38.69 -25.51 -7.47
CA LEU A 160 -39.26 -26.83 -7.18
C LEU A 160 -40.39 -26.75 -6.15
N SER A 161 -40.15 -26.04 -5.04
CA SER A 161 -41.14 -25.80 -3.98
C SER A 161 -42.41 -25.12 -4.52
N ARG A 162 -42.26 -24.10 -5.39
CA ARG A 162 -43.40 -23.43 -6.03
C ARG A 162 -44.17 -24.37 -6.95
N LEU A 163 -43.48 -25.13 -7.81
CA LEU A 163 -44.12 -26.08 -8.71
C LEU A 163 -44.86 -27.21 -7.98
N GLU A 164 -44.35 -27.67 -6.84
CA GLU A 164 -44.99 -28.67 -5.99
C GLU A 164 -46.26 -28.14 -5.30
N LYS A 165 -46.24 -26.88 -4.86
CA LYS A 165 -47.40 -26.24 -4.21
C LYS A 165 -48.48 -25.81 -5.21
N ASN A 166 -48.10 -25.45 -6.43
CA ASN A 166 -49.03 -24.94 -7.42
C ASN A 166 -50.00 -26.05 -7.87
N LYS A 167 -51.31 -25.85 -7.65
CA LYS A 167 -52.35 -26.82 -8.03
C LYS A 167 -52.70 -26.80 -9.51
N LYS A 168 -52.30 -25.76 -10.26
CA LYS A 168 -52.56 -25.66 -11.70
C LYS A 168 -51.69 -26.67 -12.42
N ASP A 169 -52.32 -27.60 -13.11
CA ASP A 169 -51.63 -28.55 -13.97
C ASP A 169 -51.45 -27.96 -15.37
N TRP A 170 -50.40 -28.37 -16.06
CA TRP A 170 -50.11 -27.97 -17.43
C TRP A 170 -49.21 -29.02 -18.10
N THR A 171 -49.24 -29.07 -19.43
CA THR A 171 -48.54 -30.08 -20.22
C THR A 171 -47.02 -30.01 -20.05
N GLY A 172 -46.43 -31.01 -19.38
CA GLY A 172 -44.99 -31.11 -19.13
C GLY A 172 -44.55 -30.75 -17.70
N LYS A 173 -45.48 -30.56 -16.75
CA LYS A 173 -45.16 -30.14 -15.37
C LYS A 173 -44.26 -31.10 -14.63
N GLU A 174 -44.58 -32.38 -14.70
CA GLU A 174 -43.78 -33.45 -14.10
C GLU A 174 -42.39 -33.52 -14.73
N GLN A 175 -42.28 -33.35 -16.05
CA GLN A 175 -41.00 -33.34 -16.76
C GLN A 175 -40.13 -32.17 -16.29
N ALA A 176 -40.70 -30.97 -16.16
CA ALA A 176 -39.96 -29.81 -15.66
C ALA A 176 -39.53 -29.99 -14.19
N GLN A 177 -40.40 -30.52 -13.33
CA GLN A 177 -40.03 -30.85 -11.95
C GLN A 177 -38.87 -31.86 -11.89
N GLN A 178 -38.90 -32.89 -12.73
CA GLN A 178 -37.83 -33.88 -12.81
C GLN A 178 -36.52 -33.27 -13.31
N GLU A 179 -36.56 -32.45 -14.37
CA GLU A 179 -35.38 -31.74 -14.89
C GLU A 179 -34.77 -30.81 -13.83
N LEU A 180 -35.61 -30.06 -13.09
CA LEU A 180 -35.16 -29.19 -12.01
C LEU A 180 -34.55 -29.99 -10.84
N ARG A 181 -35.12 -31.14 -10.47
CA ARG A 181 -34.56 -32.01 -9.43
C ARG A 181 -33.18 -32.53 -9.81
N LEU A 182 -33.01 -32.99 -11.06
CA LEU A 182 -31.75 -33.47 -11.61
C LEU A 182 -30.71 -32.35 -11.68
N THR A 183 -31.11 -31.18 -12.17
CA THR A 183 -30.19 -30.04 -12.32
C THR A 183 -29.67 -29.55 -10.97
N ARG A 184 -30.56 -29.40 -9.99
CA ARG A 184 -30.20 -29.04 -8.61
C ARG A 184 -29.28 -30.07 -7.94
N ASN A 185 -29.52 -31.37 -8.16
CA ASN A 185 -28.66 -32.42 -7.58
C ASN A 185 -27.26 -32.40 -8.17
N ALA A 186 -27.12 -32.36 -9.49
CA ALA A 186 -25.79 -32.34 -10.12
C ALA A 186 -25.05 -31.01 -9.85
N LEU A 187 -25.76 -29.88 -9.72
CA LEU A 187 -25.15 -28.62 -9.27
C LEU A 187 -24.64 -28.72 -7.83
N GLN A 188 -25.39 -29.35 -6.92
CA GLN A 188 -24.95 -29.61 -5.55
C GLN A 188 -23.67 -30.45 -5.50
N THR A 189 -23.57 -31.50 -6.32
CA THR A 189 -22.36 -32.32 -6.39
C THR A 189 -21.15 -31.51 -6.86
N ASN A 190 -21.32 -30.68 -7.90
CA ASN A 190 -20.23 -29.81 -8.37
C ASN A 190 -19.83 -28.76 -7.33
N LEU A 191 -20.81 -28.15 -6.64
CA LEU A 191 -20.54 -27.19 -5.56
C LEU A 191 -19.76 -27.83 -4.41
N ASN A 192 -20.11 -29.05 -4.00
CA ASN A 192 -19.35 -29.77 -2.99
C ASN A 192 -17.90 -29.98 -3.43
N TYR A 193 -17.69 -30.43 -4.68
CA TYR A 193 -16.34 -30.59 -5.23
C TYR A 193 -15.52 -29.29 -5.21
N LEU A 194 -16.13 -28.16 -5.59
CA LEU A 194 -15.46 -26.85 -5.56
C LEU A 194 -15.12 -26.41 -4.12
N LYS A 195 -16.01 -26.68 -3.16
CA LYS A 195 -15.82 -26.34 -1.74
C LYS A 195 -14.84 -27.23 -1.00
N ASP A 196 -14.70 -28.48 -1.44
CA ASP A 196 -13.77 -29.45 -0.87
C ASP A 196 -12.32 -29.19 -1.29
N GLN A 197 -12.08 -28.28 -2.24
CA GLN A 197 -10.72 -27.89 -2.60
C GLN A 197 -9.97 -27.24 -1.43
N PRO A 198 -8.68 -27.59 -1.21
CA PRO A 198 -7.92 -27.09 -0.08
C PRO A 198 -7.75 -25.57 -0.14
N LEU A 199 -7.58 -25.01 -1.33
CA LEU A 199 -7.47 -23.56 -1.52
C LEU A 199 -8.74 -22.82 -1.09
N TYR A 200 -9.93 -23.33 -1.44
CA TYR A 200 -11.19 -22.73 -1.01
C TYR A 200 -11.32 -22.73 0.53
N GLN A 201 -10.98 -23.84 1.18
CA GLN A 201 -11.03 -23.94 2.64
C GLN A 201 -10.06 -22.96 3.32
N VAL A 202 -8.84 -22.83 2.79
CA VAL A 202 -7.85 -21.87 3.30
C VAL A 202 -8.36 -20.44 3.12
N ILE A 203 -8.85 -20.08 1.94
CA ILE A 203 -9.36 -18.74 1.67
C ILE A 203 -10.53 -18.40 2.60
N GLN A 204 -11.50 -19.32 2.75
CA GLN A 204 -12.63 -19.14 3.66
C GLN A 204 -12.19 -19.04 5.12
N TRP A 205 -11.21 -19.85 5.53
CA TRP A 205 -10.62 -19.74 6.86
C TRP A 205 -9.95 -18.38 7.07
N VAL A 206 -9.20 -17.86 6.08
CA VAL A 206 -8.58 -16.53 6.15
C VAL A 206 -9.63 -15.43 6.26
N LEU A 207 -10.67 -15.47 5.42
CA LEU A 207 -11.75 -14.48 5.43
C LEU A 207 -12.54 -14.49 6.74
N LYS A 208 -12.74 -15.67 7.35
CA LYS A 208 -13.44 -15.82 8.63
C LYS A 208 -12.61 -15.38 9.84
N ASN A 209 -11.30 -15.21 9.69
CA ASN A 209 -10.38 -14.91 10.78
C ASN A 209 -9.72 -13.54 10.57
N PRO A 210 -10.35 -12.43 11.02
CA PRO A 210 -9.82 -11.08 10.84
C PRO A 210 -8.40 -10.87 11.40
N TRP A 211 -8.02 -11.62 12.44
CA TRP A 211 -6.69 -11.51 13.06
C TRP A 211 -5.55 -11.90 12.11
N ILE A 212 -5.79 -12.72 11.08
CA ILE A 212 -4.77 -13.08 10.09
C ILE A 212 -4.32 -11.85 9.31
N TRP A 213 -5.26 -10.94 8.98
CA TRP A 213 -4.93 -9.67 8.35
C TRP A 213 -4.03 -8.81 9.23
N LEU A 214 -4.23 -8.83 10.56
CA LEU A 214 -3.34 -8.15 11.50
C LEU A 214 -1.94 -8.76 11.50
N VAL A 215 -1.82 -10.09 11.46
CA VAL A 215 -0.52 -10.78 11.40
C VAL A 215 0.19 -10.49 10.08
N VAL A 216 -0.52 -10.54 8.95
CA VAL A 216 0.03 -10.21 7.63
C VAL A 216 0.45 -8.74 7.57
N ALA A 217 -0.37 -7.82 8.09
CA ALA A 217 -0.02 -6.40 8.16
C ALA A 217 1.20 -6.15 9.05
N ALA A 218 1.27 -6.77 10.24
CA ALA A 218 2.41 -6.68 11.13
C ALA A 218 3.69 -7.27 10.51
N GLY A 219 3.57 -8.42 9.83
CA GLY A 219 4.67 -9.04 9.10
C GLY A 219 5.16 -8.19 7.92
N GLY A 220 4.24 -7.59 7.17
CA GLY A 220 4.56 -6.62 6.11
C GLY A 220 5.27 -5.38 6.66
N TYR A 221 4.77 -4.83 7.77
CA TYR A 221 5.37 -3.69 8.46
C TYR A 221 6.79 -3.98 8.93
N LEU A 222 7.01 -5.14 9.56
CA LEU A 222 8.33 -5.60 9.99
C LEU A 222 9.26 -5.82 8.79
N SER A 223 8.75 -6.35 7.69
CA SER A 223 9.52 -6.57 6.47
C SER A 223 9.99 -5.24 5.86
N ILE A 224 9.12 -4.22 5.82
CA ILE A 224 9.49 -2.85 5.39
C ILE A 224 10.56 -2.29 6.33
N PHE A 225 10.35 -2.39 7.64
CA PHE A 225 11.33 -1.94 8.64
C PHE A 225 12.71 -2.59 8.46
N ILE A 226 12.77 -3.87 8.10
CA ILE A 226 14.03 -4.61 7.93
C ILE A 226 14.69 -4.31 6.58
N LEU A 227 13.93 -4.28 5.49
CA LEU A 227 14.46 -4.22 4.12
C LEU A 227 14.59 -2.80 3.58
N ARG A 228 13.63 -1.92 3.90
CA ARG A 228 13.55 -0.53 3.39
C ARG A 228 13.05 0.41 4.49
N PRO A 229 13.87 0.68 5.52
CA PRO A 229 13.44 1.45 6.69
C PRO A 229 12.99 2.89 6.35
N LEU A 230 13.56 3.51 5.31
CA LEU A 230 13.22 4.88 4.88
C LEU A 230 11.78 5.03 4.38
N TRP A 231 11.19 3.96 3.86
CA TRP A 231 9.78 3.98 3.44
C TRP A 231 8.85 4.30 4.61
N LEU A 232 9.21 3.96 5.85
CA LEU A 232 8.42 4.28 7.03
C LEU A 232 8.29 5.79 7.26
N LEU A 233 9.29 6.59 6.88
CA LEU A 233 9.21 8.05 6.97
C LEU A 233 8.29 8.64 5.90
N GLN A 234 8.25 8.02 4.71
CA GLN A 234 7.40 8.46 3.60
C GLN A 234 5.93 8.05 3.79
N MET A 235 5.67 6.91 4.44
CA MET A 235 4.31 6.41 4.69
C MET A 235 3.49 7.37 5.56
N ASP A 236 4.12 8.22 6.35
CA ASP A 236 3.42 9.21 7.17
C ASP A 236 2.54 10.14 6.32
N LYS A 237 3.07 10.68 5.21
CA LYS A 237 2.31 11.57 4.31
C LYS A 237 1.05 10.89 3.74
N VAL A 238 1.10 9.56 3.56
CA VAL A 238 -0.03 8.77 3.05
C VAL A 238 -1.04 8.47 4.16
N LEU A 239 -0.57 8.16 5.37
CA LEU A 239 -1.39 7.72 6.50
C LEU A 239 -2.01 8.89 7.30
N GLN A 240 -1.48 10.10 7.20
CA GLN A 240 -2.02 11.32 7.83
C GLN A 240 -3.50 11.60 7.47
N SER A 241 -3.98 11.09 6.34
CA SER A 241 -5.35 11.31 5.87
C SER A 241 -6.39 10.28 6.35
N GLN A 242 -5.96 9.21 7.03
CA GLN A 242 -6.82 8.06 7.29
C GLN A 242 -6.99 7.75 8.78
N THR A 243 -8.25 7.79 9.23
CA THR A 243 -8.68 7.37 10.57
C THR A 243 -9.41 6.04 10.48
N VAL A 244 -8.98 5.04 11.25
CA VAL A 244 -9.69 3.76 11.31
C VAL A 244 -10.54 3.71 12.57
N LYS A 245 -11.84 3.49 12.40
CA LYS A 245 -12.74 3.17 13.50
C LYS A 245 -12.46 1.75 13.95
N ILE A 246 -12.07 1.56 15.21
CA ILE A 246 -11.89 0.22 15.76
C ILE A 246 -13.28 -0.34 16.08
N PRO A 247 -13.73 -1.47 15.52
CA PRO A 247 -15.11 -1.94 15.70
C PRO A 247 -15.46 -2.39 17.13
N VAL A 248 -14.47 -2.51 18.02
CA VAL A 248 -14.65 -3.01 19.41
C VAL A 248 -14.66 -1.88 20.43
N VAL A 249 -14.12 -0.71 20.09
CA VAL A 249 -14.03 0.46 20.95
C VAL A 249 -14.38 1.64 20.08
N ASP A 250 -15.36 2.47 20.47
CA ASP A 250 -15.86 3.62 19.68
C ASP A 250 -14.83 4.78 19.62
N TYR A 251 -13.59 4.42 19.35
CA TYR A 251 -12.38 5.21 19.34
C TYR A 251 -11.83 5.25 17.91
N GLN A 252 -11.59 6.46 17.43
CA GLN A 252 -10.96 6.68 16.14
C GLN A 252 -9.45 6.65 16.35
N LEU A 253 -8.79 5.58 15.87
CA LEU A 253 -7.35 5.51 15.96
C LEU A 253 -6.75 6.21 14.73
N PRO A 254 -6.03 7.34 14.90
CA PRO A 254 -5.30 7.93 13.80
C PRO A 254 -4.13 6.99 13.44
N LEU A 255 -4.05 6.59 12.17
CA LEU A 255 -3.07 5.58 11.72
C LEU A 255 -1.60 6.04 11.90
N GLN A 256 -1.37 7.33 12.12
CA GLN A 256 -0.07 7.88 12.49
C GLN A 256 0.54 7.20 13.74
N ASN A 257 -0.29 6.81 14.72
CA ASN A 257 0.17 6.17 15.96
C ASN A 257 0.53 4.68 15.77
N VAL A 258 0.23 4.10 14.61
CA VAL A 258 0.55 2.70 14.28
C VAL A 258 2.01 2.56 13.82
N LEU A 259 2.67 3.66 13.43
CA LEU A 259 4.06 3.68 12.98
C LEU A 259 5.07 3.63 14.15
N ILE A 260 4.95 2.64 15.04
CA ILE A 260 5.74 2.51 16.29
C ILE A 260 7.26 2.48 16.04
N PHE A 261 7.70 2.06 14.84
CA PHE A 261 9.13 1.98 14.48
C PHE A 261 9.66 3.14 13.63
N ARG A 262 8.88 4.20 13.42
CA ARG A 262 9.24 5.34 12.56
C ARG A 262 10.59 5.98 12.91
N TYR A 263 10.84 6.24 14.18
CA TYR A 263 12.05 6.91 14.66
C TYR A 263 13.02 5.96 15.39
N ARG A 264 12.98 4.66 15.08
CA ARG A 264 13.97 3.71 15.61
C ARG A 264 15.34 3.97 14.99
N HIS A 265 16.40 3.64 15.75
CA HIS A 265 17.80 3.82 15.35
C HIS A 265 18.07 3.42 13.90
N ARG A 266 17.55 2.28 13.42
CA ARG A 266 17.78 1.80 12.05
C ARG A 266 17.25 2.74 10.97
N VAL A 267 16.12 3.39 11.21
CA VAL A 267 15.51 4.33 10.26
C VAL A 267 16.29 5.63 10.24
N LEU A 268 16.65 6.16 11.41
CA LEU A 268 17.46 7.37 11.52
C LEU A 268 18.86 7.17 10.93
N ASP A 269 19.48 6.01 11.19
CA ASP A 269 20.79 5.67 10.64
C ASP A 269 20.71 5.57 9.11
N ALA A 270 19.67 4.93 8.56
CA ALA A 270 19.45 4.87 7.12
C ALA A 270 19.26 6.27 6.51
N TRP A 271 18.53 7.16 7.20
CA TRP A 271 18.31 8.53 6.76
C TRP A 271 19.61 9.33 6.74
N VAL A 272 20.43 9.20 7.79
CA VAL A 272 21.76 9.82 7.82
C VAL A 272 22.64 9.28 6.70
N GLN A 273 22.64 7.96 6.46
CA GLN A 273 23.45 7.38 5.38
C GLN A 273 23.03 7.86 4.00
N GLU A 274 21.74 8.06 3.75
CA GLU A 274 21.23 8.58 2.47
C GLU A 274 21.76 9.99 2.15
N HIS A 275 21.90 10.84 3.17
CA HIS A 275 22.33 12.23 3.01
C HIS A 275 23.82 12.45 3.30
N LEU A 276 24.53 11.44 3.78
CA LEU A 276 25.92 11.58 4.25
C LEU A 276 26.86 12.07 3.13
N ASP A 277 26.70 11.57 1.91
CA ASP A 277 27.59 11.93 0.80
C ASP A 277 27.36 13.38 0.34
N SER A 278 26.09 13.84 0.30
CA SER A 278 25.73 15.23 0.01
C SER A 278 26.32 16.16 1.06
N VAL A 279 26.07 15.85 2.34
CA VAL A 279 26.56 16.67 3.46
C VAL A 279 28.08 16.68 3.50
N LYS A 280 28.76 15.55 3.21
CA LYS A 280 30.22 15.50 3.14
C LYS A 280 30.78 16.43 2.06
N GLN A 281 30.14 16.52 0.90
CA GLN A 281 30.58 17.40 -0.17
C GLN A 281 30.37 18.86 0.22
N GLU A 282 29.16 19.22 0.64
CA GLU A 282 28.80 20.59 0.98
C GLU A 282 29.53 21.12 2.21
N PHE A 283 29.63 20.32 3.27
CA PHE A 283 30.37 20.68 4.48
C PHE A 283 31.88 20.82 4.21
N VAL A 284 32.46 20.03 3.31
CA VAL A 284 33.88 20.18 2.93
C VAL A 284 34.07 21.44 2.08
N ASP A 285 33.12 21.81 1.22
CA ASP A 285 33.16 23.04 0.45
C ASP A 285 32.98 24.29 1.34
N GLU A 286 32.09 24.24 2.33
CA GLU A 286 31.97 25.25 3.39
C GLU A 286 33.25 25.35 4.22
N ASN A 287 33.79 24.22 4.67
CA ASN A 287 35.07 24.17 5.38
C ASN A 287 36.21 24.69 4.51
N ASN A 288 36.21 24.47 3.20
CA ASN A 288 37.17 25.08 2.29
C ASN A 288 37.02 26.61 2.22
N ARG A 289 35.85 27.20 2.51
CA ARG A 289 35.71 28.66 2.66
C ARG A 289 36.12 29.15 4.05
N THR A 290 35.79 28.42 5.11
CA THR A 290 36.06 28.81 6.50
C THR A 290 37.50 28.48 6.96
N VAL A 291 38.17 27.50 6.36
CA VAL A 291 39.49 26.96 6.79
C VAL A 291 40.62 27.18 5.78
N SER A 292 40.35 27.42 4.48
CA SER A 292 41.45 27.65 3.50
C SER A 292 42.30 28.89 3.79
N ASP A 293 41.79 29.84 4.57
CA ASP A 293 42.52 31.04 4.99
C ASP A 293 43.60 30.78 6.07
N ARG A 294 43.67 29.58 6.67
CA ARG A 294 44.54 29.33 7.84
C ARG A 294 45.25 27.98 7.77
N LYS A 295 46.39 27.94 7.07
CA LYS A 295 47.28 26.76 6.93
C LYS A 295 48.16 26.42 8.14
N ILE A 296 48.04 27.12 9.25
CA ILE A 296 48.94 26.93 10.41
C ILE A 296 48.18 26.19 11.52
N HIS A 297 48.54 24.93 11.72
CA HIS A 297 48.09 24.12 12.85
C HIS A 297 48.99 24.41 14.06
N ILE A 298 48.49 25.18 15.03
CA ILE A 298 49.16 25.36 16.32
C ILE A 298 48.55 24.34 17.30
N PRO A 299 49.35 23.45 17.91
CA PRO A 299 48.84 22.51 18.90
C PRO A 299 48.25 23.29 20.09
N MET A 300 46.96 23.06 20.38
CA MET A 300 46.27 23.69 21.49
C MET A 300 46.04 22.69 22.63
N PRO A 301 46.13 23.14 23.89
CA PRO A 301 45.71 22.32 25.01
C PRO A 301 44.20 22.12 24.98
N VAL A 302 43.76 20.87 24.90
CA VAL A 302 42.33 20.53 24.92
C VAL A 302 41.96 20.06 26.33
N VAL A 303 41.09 20.82 27.00
CA VAL A 303 40.56 20.46 28.32
C VAL A 303 39.14 19.93 28.16
N LEU A 304 38.88 18.72 28.66
CA LEU A 304 37.57 18.09 28.67
C LEU A 304 37.18 17.76 30.10
N ASP A 305 36.08 18.33 30.58
CA ASP A 305 35.58 18.16 31.96
C ASP A 305 36.63 18.46 33.04
N GLY A 306 37.40 19.54 32.84
CA GLY A 306 38.46 19.96 33.77
C GLY A 306 39.73 19.11 33.70
N LYS A 307 39.81 18.11 32.80
CA LYS A 307 41.01 17.31 32.56
C LYS A 307 41.71 17.75 31.27
N THR A 308 42.97 18.15 31.37
CA THR A 308 43.82 18.42 30.21
C THR A 308 44.11 17.12 29.48
N LEU A 309 43.60 16.99 28.26
CA LEU A 309 43.78 15.81 27.39
C LEU A 309 45.04 15.91 26.53
N ILE A 310 45.42 17.12 26.13
CA ILE A 310 46.64 17.42 25.36
C ILE A 310 47.39 18.52 26.12
N PRO A 311 48.59 18.27 26.66
CA PRO A 311 49.45 19.30 27.25
C PRO A 311 50.11 20.15 26.14
N LEU A 312 50.53 21.38 26.47
CA LEU A 312 51.36 22.18 25.57
C LEU A 312 52.71 21.45 25.35
N PRO A 313 53.26 21.43 24.12
CA PRO A 313 54.56 20.81 23.87
C PRO A 313 55.64 21.52 24.70
N ASP A 314 56.42 20.75 25.47
CA ASP A 314 57.60 21.27 26.17
C ASP A 314 58.67 21.66 25.14
N ALA A 315 59.39 22.75 25.38
CA ALA A 315 60.36 23.34 24.44
C ALA A 315 61.54 22.42 24.04
N ASN A 316 61.65 21.24 24.66
CA ASN A 316 62.72 20.26 24.44
C ASN A 316 62.26 18.94 23.81
N ASP A 317 60.97 18.78 23.52
CA ASP A 317 60.47 17.55 22.89
C ASP A 317 60.51 17.65 21.36
N ASN A 318 61.08 16.63 20.74
CA ASN A 318 61.06 16.42 19.28
C ASN A 318 59.61 16.50 18.78
N GLU A 319 59.41 17.19 17.65
CA GLU A 319 58.15 17.43 16.92
C GLU A 319 56.87 16.83 17.54
N PRO A 320 55.85 17.66 17.88
CA PRO A 320 54.59 17.14 18.39
C PRO A 320 54.02 16.12 17.41
N ASN A 321 53.90 14.86 17.85
CA ASN A 321 53.28 13.78 17.09
C ASN A 321 51.77 14.05 16.99
N ALA A 322 51.39 14.97 16.11
CA ALA A 322 50.00 15.39 15.92
C ALA A 322 49.08 14.18 15.78
N GLU A 323 49.49 13.12 15.08
CA GLU A 323 48.68 11.91 14.91
C GLU A 323 48.31 11.21 16.24
N LEU A 324 49.20 11.24 17.24
CA LEU A 324 48.96 10.64 18.55
C LEU A 324 47.99 11.48 19.39
N GLU A 325 48.13 12.81 19.36
CA GLU A 325 47.24 13.77 20.03
C GLU A 325 45.80 13.66 19.52
N HIS A 326 45.62 13.58 18.20
CA HIS A 326 44.31 13.42 17.56
C HIS A 326 43.63 12.11 17.97
N LYS A 327 44.38 11.00 18.07
CA LYS A 327 43.83 9.71 18.51
C LYS A 327 43.41 9.71 19.98
N GLN A 328 44.18 10.36 20.84
CA GLN A 328 43.85 10.49 22.27
C GLN A 328 42.59 11.34 22.48
N LEU A 329 42.52 12.50 21.81
CA LEU A 329 41.35 13.38 21.86
C LEU A 329 40.10 12.69 21.33
N GLN A 330 40.20 12.03 20.16
CA GLN A 330 39.10 11.26 19.59
C GLN A 330 38.61 10.18 20.55
N ARG A 331 39.52 9.46 21.23
CA ARG A 331 39.16 8.43 22.21
C ARG A 331 38.43 9.02 23.41
N ALA A 332 38.90 10.13 23.96
CA ALA A 332 38.27 10.78 25.11
C ALA A 332 36.86 11.28 24.78
N ILE A 333 36.68 11.90 23.61
CA ILE A 333 35.36 12.34 23.12
C ILE A 333 34.45 11.13 22.90
N LYS A 334 34.95 10.07 22.25
CA LYS A 334 34.20 8.82 22.03
C LYS A 334 33.75 8.19 23.35
N GLU A 335 34.63 8.11 24.34
CA GLU A 335 34.30 7.57 25.66
C GLU A 335 33.22 8.40 26.35
N LYS A 336 33.25 9.73 26.25
CA LYS A 336 32.21 10.60 26.79
C LYS A 336 30.87 10.41 26.07
N VAL A 337 30.89 10.37 24.74
CA VAL A 337 29.69 10.12 23.90
C VAL A 337 29.03 8.78 24.23
N LEU A 338 29.84 7.74 24.50
CA LEU A 338 29.37 6.40 24.87
C LEU A 338 28.91 6.31 26.35
N LYS A 339 29.59 6.99 27.28
CA LYS A 339 29.27 6.95 28.73
C LYS A 339 27.99 7.69 29.09
N GLU A 340 27.67 8.79 28.41
CA GLU A 340 26.47 9.61 28.70
C GLU A 340 25.13 8.97 28.28
N GLY A 341 25.11 7.69 27.90
CA GLY A 341 23.89 6.97 27.53
C GLY A 341 23.14 7.60 26.34
N GLN A 342 21.94 7.10 26.05
CA GLN A 342 21.13 7.62 24.93
C GLN A 342 20.44 8.97 25.22
N GLN A 343 20.43 9.44 26.47
CA GLN A 343 19.75 10.69 26.85
C GLN A 343 20.65 11.78 27.43
N GLY A 344 21.93 11.51 27.71
CA GLY A 344 22.86 12.56 28.15
C GLY A 344 23.29 13.47 27.01
N GLN A 345 23.26 14.78 27.26
CA GLN A 345 23.69 15.81 26.34
C GLN A 345 25.21 16.00 26.42
N VAL A 346 25.92 15.63 25.36
CA VAL A 346 27.36 15.86 25.27
C VAL A 346 27.57 17.29 24.77
N ARG A 347 28.10 18.16 25.63
CA ARG A 347 28.52 19.51 25.25
C ARG A 347 30.04 19.59 25.28
N LEU A 348 30.61 20.11 24.20
CA LEU A 348 32.04 20.32 24.05
C LEU A 348 32.28 21.82 23.89
N LEU A 349 33.01 22.40 24.84
CA LEU A 349 33.40 23.81 24.78
C LEU A 349 34.85 23.89 24.32
N ILE A 350 35.10 24.57 23.21
CA ILE A 350 36.44 24.80 22.67
C ILE A 350 36.83 26.24 22.97
N GLN A 351 37.82 26.44 23.85
CA GLN A 351 38.33 27.75 24.23
C GLN A 351 39.76 27.95 23.74
N GLY A 352 40.13 29.18 23.45
CA GLY A 352 41.46 29.54 22.96
C GLY A 352 41.49 30.94 22.38
N GLU A 353 42.69 31.49 22.23
CA GLU A 353 42.90 32.84 21.69
C GLU A 353 42.45 32.96 20.22
N GLY A 354 42.32 34.20 19.73
CA GLY A 354 42.01 34.48 18.33
C GLY A 354 43.06 33.83 17.42
N GLY A 355 42.61 33.12 16.38
CA GLY A 355 43.52 32.43 15.44
C GLY A 355 44.05 31.07 15.91
N ALA A 356 43.76 30.62 17.14
CA ALA A 356 44.28 29.37 17.69
C ALA A 356 43.72 28.06 17.06
N GLY A 357 42.93 28.13 15.99
CA GLY A 357 42.43 26.94 15.28
C GLY A 357 41.16 26.29 15.87
N LYS A 358 40.39 27.01 16.70
CA LYS A 358 39.14 26.51 17.33
C LYS A 358 38.14 25.93 16.31
N THR A 359 37.83 26.69 15.26
CA THR A 359 36.91 26.26 14.20
C THR A 359 37.45 25.05 13.46
N SER A 360 38.75 25.01 13.17
CA SER A 360 39.41 23.87 12.53
C SER A 360 39.29 22.59 13.35
N LEU A 361 39.45 22.69 14.68
CA LEU A 361 39.25 21.56 15.60
C LEU A 361 37.78 21.09 15.62
N ALA A 362 36.83 22.03 15.64
CA ALA A 362 35.40 21.70 15.58
C ALA A 362 35.02 20.97 14.28
N CYS A 363 35.51 21.46 13.13
CA CYS A 363 35.31 20.83 11.83
C CYS A 363 35.96 19.44 11.74
N GLN A 364 37.11 19.25 12.39
CA GLN A 364 37.75 17.94 12.46
C GLN A 364 36.94 16.94 13.30
N ILE A 365 36.36 17.37 14.43
CA ILE A 365 35.44 16.56 15.23
C ILE A 365 34.21 16.18 14.40
N ALA A 366 33.67 17.10 13.60
CA ALA A 366 32.59 16.82 12.65
C ALA A 366 32.96 15.73 11.64
N GLN A 367 34.16 15.80 11.05
CA GLN A 367 34.65 14.75 10.14
C GLN A 367 34.73 13.39 10.83
N TRP A 368 35.19 13.34 12.09
CA TRP A 368 35.20 12.08 12.87
C TRP A 368 33.79 11.55 13.14
N GLY A 369 32.81 12.43 13.35
CA GLY A 369 31.40 12.08 13.48
C GLY A 369 30.83 11.44 12.21
N MET A 370 31.08 12.05 11.05
CA MET A 370 30.66 11.53 9.75
C MET A 370 31.30 10.17 9.41
N ASP A 371 32.55 9.96 9.81
CA ASP A 371 33.30 8.72 9.58
C ASP A 371 33.01 7.60 10.58
N LYS A 372 32.01 7.75 11.47
CA LYS A 372 31.67 6.77 12.52
C LYS A 372 32.85 6.49 13.47
N LYS A 373 33.74 7.46 13.65
CA LYS A 373 34.88 7.34 14.58
C LYS A 373 34.50 7.73 16.01
N LEU A 374 33.49 8.60 16.18
CA LEU A 374 32.96 9.04 17.48
C LEU A 374 31.85 8.15 18.03
N SER A 375 31.13 7.43 17.17
CA SER A 375 29.98 6.58 17.53
C SER A 375 29.84 5.40 16.56
N ASN A 376 28.99 4.43 16.91
CA ASN A 376 28.71 3.26 16.05
C ASN A 376 27.89 3.62 14.79
N HIS A 377 27.34 4.83 14.74
CA HIS A 377 26.57 5.40 13.63
C HIS A 377 27.26 6.69 13.15
N ALA A 378 26.89 7.15 11.95
CA ALA A 378 27.41 8.42 11.41
C ALA A 378 26.61 9.60 12.00
N ILE A 379 27.26 10.75 12.11
CA ILE A 379 26.67 11.98 12.64
C ILE A 379 26.83 13.08 11.59
N LEU A 380 25.74 13.77 11.26
CA LEU A 380 25.76 14.90 10.32
C LEU A 380 26.13 16.20 11.05
N PRO A 381 27.14 16.95 10.61
CA PRO A 381 27.45 18.24 11.19
C PRO A 381 26.52 19.33 10.67
N VAL A 382 26.17 20.26 11.54
CA VAL A 382 25.46 21.51 11.21
C VAL A 382 26.25 22.66 11.82
N LEU A 383 26.79 23.54 10.98
CA LEU A 383 27.57 24.70 11.39
C LEU A 383 26.68 25.95 11.48
N LEU A 384 26.73 26.64 12.61
CA LEU A 384 26.02 27.88 12.88
C LEU A 384 27.04 29.01 13.08
N GLU A 385 27.11 29.93 12.12
CA GLU A 385 28.02 31.09 12.14
C GLU A 385 27.30 32.42 12.44
N GLN A 386 25.96 32.45 12.35
CA GLN A 386 25.15 33.68 12.44
C GLN A 386 24.54 33.86 13.83
N GLU A 387 24.32 35.11 14.24
CA GLU A 387 23.57 35.42 15.46
C GLU A 387 22.14 34.90 15.35
N LEU A 388 21.67 34.22 16.39
CA LEU A 388 20.28 33.81 16.49
C LEU A 388 19.46 35.00 16.98
N SER A 389 18.47 35.42 16.21
CA SER A 389 17.53 36.46 16.67
C SER A 389 16.66 35.94 17.82
N GLU A 390 16.21 36.83 18.72
CA GLU A 390 15.28 36.45 19.81
C GLU A 390 13.95 35.86 19.33
N GLN A 391 13.63 36.03 18.04
CA GLN A 391 12.37 35.65 17.41
C GLN A 391 12.45 34.32 16.64
N GLU A 392 13.65 33.76 16.44
CA GLU A 392 13.87 32.52 15.70
C GLU A 392 14.29 31.38 16.65
N PRO A 393 13.46 30.33 16.82
CA PRO A 393 13.83 29.16 17.60
C PRO A 393 15.09 28.48 17.03
N LEU A 394 16.04 28.11 17.89
CA LEU A 394 17.26 27.37 17.50
C LEU A 394 16.96 26.14 16.63
N LEU A 395 15.86 25.45 16.90
CA LEU A 395 15.45 24.27 16.13
C LEU A 395 15.13 24.60 14.67
N ASP A 396 14.50 25.75 14.40
CA ASP A 396 14.14 26.17 13.05
C ASP A 396 15.39 26.54 12.24
N VAL A 397 16.36 27.19 12.89
CA VAL A 397 17.65 27.51 12.27
C VAL A 397 18.44 26.23 11.95
N ILE A 398 18.48 25.27 12.87
CA ILE A 398 19.09 23.95 12.62
C ILE A 398 18.35 23.24 11.48
N GLN A 399 17.01 23.31 11.47
CA GLN A 399 16.19 22.68 10.44
C GLN A 399 16.49 23.24 9.05
N GLY A 400 16.51 24.56 8.90
CA GLY A 400 16.82 25.23 7.63
C GLY A 400 18.21 24.87 7.13
N ARG A 401 19.22 24.96 7.99
CA ARG A 401 20.60 24.58 7.64
C ARG A 401 20.72 23.12 7.25
N LEU A 402 20.04 22.23 7.97
CA LEU A 402 20.03 20.81 7.64
C LEU A 402 19.32 20.55 6.31
N GLN A 403 18.25 21.29 5.98
CA GLN A 403 17.56 21.17 4.69
C GLN A 403 18.47 21.59 3.54
N ASP A 404 19.20 22.68 3.69
CA ASP A 404 20.19 23.15 2.72
C ASP A 404 21.26 22.07 2.48
N LEU A 405 21.93 21.63 3.55
CA LEU A 405 23.02 20.63 3.50
C LEU A 405 22.62 19.27 2.90
N THR A 406 21.34 18.92 3.05
CA THR A 406 20.82 17.63 2.60
C THR A 406 20.11 17.71 1.25
N ASN A 407 19.92 18.91 0.69
CA ASN A 407 19.03 19.17 -0.45
C ASN A 407 17.62 18.55 -0.29
N ALA A 408 17.18 18.35 0.96
CA ALA A 408 15.91 17.71 1.25
C ALA A 408 14.77 18.72 1.10
N LYS A 409 13.71 18.34 0.36
CA LYS A 409 12.56 19.23 0.12
C LYS A 409 11.90 19.74 1.39
N GLU A 410 11.84 18.90 2.44
CA GLU A 410 11.18 19.25 3.70
C GLU A 410 11.58 18.23 4.78
N ILE A 411 12.14 18.71 5.89
CA ILE A 411 12.45 17.92 7.09
C ILE A 411 11.40 18.27 8.15
N SER A 412 10.68 17.29 8.67
CA SER A 412 9.70 17.53 9.75
C SER A 412 10.40 17.83 11.08
N SER A 413 9.81 18.71 11.88
CA SER A 413 10.31 19.05 13.22
C SER A 413 10.48 17.82 14.12
N GLU A 414 9.53 16.88 14.06
CA GLU A 414 9.58 15.62 14.81
C GLU A 414 10.76 14.73 14.39
N LEU A 415 11.11 14.70 13.10
CA LEU A 415 12.29 13.98 12.61
C LEU A 415 13.56 14.64 13.13
N LEU A 416 13.65 15.97 13.06
CA LEU A 416 14.79 16.74 13.55
C LEU A 416 15.02 16.51 15.06
N GLU A 417 13.97 16.60 15.86
CA GLU A 417 14.04 16.34 17.30
C GLU A 417 14.55 14.94 17.60
N ASN A 418 14.07 13.92 16.87
CA ASN A 418 14.52 12.55 17.06
C ASN A 418 15.97 12.34 16.60
N LEU A 419 16.41 12.99 15.53
CA LEU A 419 17.81 12.97 15.08
C LEU A 419 18.73 13.61 16.12
N LEU A 420 18.36 14.76 16.69
CA LEU A 420 19.11 15.43 17.76
C LEU A 420 19.14 14.59 19.03
N ARG A 421 17.97 14.12 19.50
CA ARG A 421 17.82 13.32 20.72
C ARG A 421 18.62 12.02 20.65
N GLN A 422 18.69 11.41 19.47
CA GLN A 422 19.48 10.21 19.23
C GLN A 422 20.90 10.51 18.75
N LYS A 423 21.44 11.73 18.84
CA LYS A 423 22.85 12.04 18.52
C LYS A 423 23.25 11.70 17.07
N ARG A 424 22.35 11.97 16.12
CA ARG A 424 22.56 11.81 14.66
C ARG A 424 22.95 13.11 13.98
N ILE A 425 22.83 14.22 14.71
CA ILE A 425 23.25 15.56 14.30
C ILE A 425 24.25 16.09 15.33
N LEU A 426 25.32 16.72 14.86
CA LEU A 426 26.30 17.46 15.64
C LEU A 426 26.16 18.95 15.32
N VAL A 427 25.68 19.74 16.27
CA VAL A 427 25.55 21.19 16.10
C VAL A 427 26.85 21.86 16.54
N ILE A 428 27.46 22.62 15.65
CA ILE A 428 28.66 23.44 15.91
C ILE A 428 28.22 24.90 15.92
N VAL A 429 28.39 25.56 17.05
CA VAL A 429 28.16 27.01 17.18
C VAL A 429 29.52 27.70 17.18
N ASP A 430 29.87 28.36 16.07
CA ASP A 430 31.11 29.13 16.00
C ASP A 430 30.90 30.53 16.57
N ARG A 431 31.98 31.17 17.03
CA ARG A 431 31.99 32.56 17.56
C ARG A 431 30.99 32.81 18.71
N LEU A 432 30.67 31.80 19.51
CA LEU A 432 29.74 31.90 20.64
C LEU A 432 30.04 33.07 21.59
N SER A 433 31.32 33.39 21.82
CA SER A 433 31.78 34.51 22.66
C SER A 433 31.56 35.90 22.07
N GLU A 434 31.27 35.98 20.78
CA GLU A 434 30.98 37.22 20.05
C GLU A 434 29.47 37.44 19.91
N MET A 435 28.66 36.38 20.05
CA MET A 435 27.20 36.42 19.95
C MET A 435 26.54 37.15 21.13
N GLY A 436 25.40 37.77 20.87
CA GLY A 436 24.54 38.42 21.88
C GLY A 436 24.05 37.51 23.02
N LYS A 437 23.54 38.12 24.10
CA LYS A 437 23.10 37.40 25.33
C LYS A 437 21.93 36.45 25.11
N ALA A 438 21.08 36.69 24.11
CA ALA A 438 19.95 35.81 23.81
C ALA A 438 20.38 34.49 23.15
N THR A 439 21.52 34.49 22.46
CA THR A 439 22.07 33.34 21.74
C THR A 439 22.93 32.44 22.63
N ARG A 440 23.58 33.00 23.67
CA ARG A 440 24.38 32.27 24.66
C ARG A 440 23.52 31.61 25.71
#